data_AF-A0A7X1GQ46-F1
#
_entry.id   AF-A0A7X1GQ46-F1
#
_cell.length_a   1.000
_cell.length_b   1.000
_cell.length_c   1.000
_cell.angle_alpha   90.00
_cell.angle_beta   90.00
_cell.angle_gamma   90.00
#
_symmetry.space_group_name_H-M   'P 1'
#
loop_
_entity.id
_entity.type
_entity.pdbx_description
1 polymer ?
#
loop_
_entity_poly.entity_id
_entity_poly.type
_entity_poly.pdbx_seq_one_letter_code
_entity_poly.pdbx_strand_id
1 'polypeptide(L)'
;MAKKTSKTELFGKHPLASSIEPVIKEWSENGYPAVNGKQITHVTRELFNYWFSEGVHEDECFFECQQRAIESIVYCYEILEIPSVSTLFETFSKESLEDKNLRHGIETIKHPRYAVKMATGTGKTWVMNAIIIWQYFNRVKLEDKRFVSHFALVAPGNIVYERLLDSFLGKVKNGKRQPLTIDINRKLFIPDDWRQDFHLSVFTKNDLQENVPYTDSPFILITNWHQLTDTSRKKGETLSEALGIDMKSDSISLRVERFMDFLAYNNDLVIINDEAHHVHNATDSELKRWQESIEILRNRMEENDKHIFIQYDFTATPFTIKGKKKEFFSHVIYDYGLVEAMQDMLVKQIFIEKSSFLSGKIQQLPDNKKL
;
A
#
# COMPACT_ATOMS: atom_id res chain seq x y z
N MET A 1 -43.62 -20.85 7.42
CA MET A 1 -42.17 -20.88 7.68
C MET A 1 -41.54 -19.68 7.00
N ALA A 2 -41.30 -18.61 7.77
CA ALA A 2 -40.71 -17.38 7.24
C ALA A 2 -39.21 -17.61 7.00
N LYS A 3 -38.80 -17.40 5.74
CA LYS A 3 -37.41 -17.40 5.29
C LYS A 3 -36.66 -16.39 6.16
N LYS A 4 -35.76 -16.86 7.04
CA LYS A 4 -34.76 -16.01 7.70
C LYS A 4 -33.93 -15.37 6.59
N THR A 5 -34.27 -14.14 6.20
CA THR A 5 -33.34 -13.25 5.53
C THR A 5 -32.22 -13.01 6.54
N SER A 6 -31.09 -13.69 6.35
CA SER A 6 -29.85 -13.28 7.01
C SER A 6 -29.65 -11.83 6.61
N LYS A 7 -29.65 -10.93 7.59
CA LYS A 7 -29.07 -9.61 7.41
C LYS A 7 -27.57 -9.86 7.19
N THR A 8 -27.19 -10.06 5.95
CA THR A 8 -25.80 -10.34 5.56
C THR A 8 -25.00 -9.07 5.79
N GLU A 9 -24.24 -9.09 6.89
CA GLU A 9 -23.11 -8.27 7.30
C GLU A 9 -22.98 -6.86 6.69
N LEU A 10 -23.28 -5.84 7.49
CA LEU A 10 -22.89 -4.46 7.18
C LEU A 10 -21.36 -4.22 7.23
N PHE A 11 -20.57 -5.18 7.74
CA PHE A 11 -19.13 -5.05 8.01
C PHE A 11 -18.37 -6.39 7.89
N GLY A 12 -18.68 -7.23 6.90
CA GLY A 12 -17.93 -8.48 6.69
C GLY A 12 -16.46 -8.20 6.36
N LYS A 13 -15.54 -9.00 6.90
CA LYS A 13 -14.12 -9.00 6.50
C LYS A 13 -13.98 -9.49 5.05
N HIS A 14 -12.96 -9.02 4.35
CA HIS A 14 -12.69 -9.46 2.98
C HIS A 14 -12.48 -10.99 2.93
N PRO A 15 -13.18 -11.75 2.06
CA PRO A 15 -13.17 -13.22 2.11
C PRO A 15 -11.79 -13.86 2.02
N LEU A 16 -10.90 -13.33 1.17
CA LEU A 16 -9.52 -13.80 1.10
C LEU A 16 -8.75 -13.52 2.40
N ALA A 17 -8.88 -12.32 2.96
CA ALA A 17 -8.19 -11.95 4.20
C ALA A 17 -8.70 -12.77 5.39
N SER A 18 -10.02 -12.98 5.49
CA SER A 18 -10.63 -13.85 6.50
C SER A 18 -10.13 -15.29 6.42
N SER A 19 -9.74 -15.76 5.23
CA SER A 19 -9.21 -17.12 5.03
C SER A 19 -7.72 -17.20 5.37
N ILE A 20 -6.96 -16.13 5.13
CA ILE A 20 -5.51 -16.04 5.40
C ILE A 20 -5.25 -15.84 6.91
N GLU A 21 -6.02 -14.98 7.57
CA GLU A 21 -5.83 -14.57 8.97
C GLU A 21 -5.58 -15.74 9.96
N PRO A 22 -6.41 -16.80 10.02
CA PRO A 22 -6.17 -17.91 10.95
C PRO A 22 -4.86 -18.67 10.66
N VAL A 23 -4.47 -18.77 9.38
CA VAL A 23 -3.22 -19.44 8.97
C VAL A 23 -2.01 -18.65 9.46
N ILE A 24 -2.03 -17.33 9.29
CA ILE A 24 -0.94 -16.45 9.76
C ILE A 24 -0.86 -16.44 11.28
N LYS A 25 -2.03 -16.43 11.95
CA LYS A 25 -2.10 -16.51 13.41
C LYS A 25 -1.43 -17.78 13.93
N GLU A 26 -1.85 -18.94 13.43
CA GLU A 26 -1.28 -20.23 13.81
C GLU A 26 0.22 -20.32 13.47
N TRP A 27 0.62 -19.85 12.30
CA TRP A 27 2.02 -19.85 11.88
C TRP A 27 2.91 -19.03 12.82
N SER A 28 2.45 -17.86 13.23
CA SER A 28 3.18 -16.99 14.17
C SER A 28 3.20 -17.54 15.59
N GLU A 29 2.08 -18.04 16.11
CA GLU A 29 1.98 -18.63 17.47
C GLU A 29 2.87 -19.87 17.63
N ASN A 30 3.11 -20.62 16.54
CA ASN A 30 4.03 -21.75 16.52
C ASN A 30 5.50 -21.35 16.27
N GLY A 31 5.84 -20.07 16.35
CA GLY A 31 7.20 -19.57 16.19
C GLY A 31 7.71 -19.64 14.76
N TYR A 32 6.86 -19.33 13.78
CA TYR A 32 7.19 -19.25 12.35
C TYR A 32 7.86 -20.53 11.80
N PRO A 33 7.22 -21.72 11.90
CA PRO A 33 7.80 -22.95 11.38
C PRO A 33 7.93 -22.92 9.85
N ALA A 34 8.75 -23.82 9.31
CA ALA A 34 8.81 -24.07 7.88
C ALA A 34 7.49 -24.67 7.39
N VAL A 35 7.00 -24.23 6.22
CA VAL A 35 5.78 -24.72 5.59
C VAL A 35 6.14 -25.24 4.20
N ASN A 36 5.81 -26.50 3.92
CA ASN A 36 6.10 -27.15 2.62
C ASN A 36 7.58 -27.03 2.18
N GLY A 37 8.52 -27.09 3.12
CA GLY A 37 9.95 -26.95 2.84
C GLY A 37 10.44 -25.52 2.59
N LYS A 38 9.56 -24.52 2.72
CA LYS A 38 9.88 -23.08 2.67
C LYS A 38 9.94 -22.51 4.09
N GLN A 39 10.85 -21.59 4.32
CA GLN A 39 11.05 -20.95 5.63
C GLN A 39 11.48 -19.50 5.43
N ILE A 40 11.23 -18.67 6.45
CA ILE A 40 11.77 -17.31 6.47
C ILE A 40 13.30 -17.32 6.57
N THR A 41 13.94 -16.32 6.01
CA THR A 41 15.39 -16.13 6.12
C THR A 41 15.81 -15.88 7.58
N HIS A 42 17.11 -16.02 7.85
CA HIS A 42 17.64 -15.66 9.16
C HIS A 42 17.54 -14.15 9.43
N VAL A 43 17.67 -13.29 8.41
CA VAL A 43 17.49 -11.84 8.53
C VAL A 43 16.06 -11.51 8.95
N THR A 44 15.07 -12.14 8.33
CA THR A 44 13.66 -11.97 8.70
C THR A 44 13.41 -12.49 10.13
N ARG A 45 14.00 -13.61 10.51
CA ARG A 45 13.93 -14.15 11.88
C ARG A 45 14.48 -13.15 12.91
N GLU A 46 15.64 -12.56 12.64
CA GLU A 46 16.27 -11.58 13.52
C GLU A 46 15.41 -10.31 13.64
N LEU A 47 14.86 -9.81 12.53
CA LEU A 47 13.93 -8.68 12.56
C LEU A 47 12.66 -8.98 13.34
N PHE A 48 12.05 -10.16 13.18
CA PHE A 48 10.86 -10.55 13.93
C PHE A 48 11.16 -10.65 15.43
N ASN A 49 12.29 -11.26 15.80
CA ASN A 49 12.72 -11.30 17.18
C ASN A 49 12.95 -9.88 17.72
N TYR A 50 13.53 -8.97 16.93
CA TYR A 50 13.74 -7.59 17.34
C TYR A 50 12.43 -6.83 17.53
N TRP A 51 11.53 -6.91 16.55
CA TRP A 51 10.27 -6.14 16.50
C TRP A 51 9.19 -6.64 17.45
N PHE A 52 9.12 -7.96 17.68
CA PHE A 52 7.97 -8.59 18.35
C PHE A 52 8.33 -9.23 19.70
N SER A 53 9.59 -9.21 20.13
CA SER A 53 9.94 -9.67 21.48
C SER A 53 9.62 -8.61 22.53
N GLU A 54 9.08 -9.06 23.66
CA GLU A 54 8.83 -8.21 24.81
C GLU A 54 10.14 -7.68 25.40
N GLY A 55 10.18 -6.38 25.73
CA GLY A 55 11.30 -5.76 26.46
C GLY A 55 12.52 -5.36 25.64
N VAL A 56 12.55 -5.60 24.32
CA VAL A 56 13.61 -5.08 23.42
C VAL A 56 13.53 -3.55 23.30
N HIS A 57 12.32 -3.01 23.43
CA HIS A 57 12.03 -1.59 23.33
C HIS A 57 11.29 -1.15 24.59
N GLU A 58 11.87 -0.24 25.36
CA GLU A 58 11.32 0.18 26.65
C GLU A 58 9.97 0.92 26.49
N ASP A 59 9.78 1.68 25.40
CA ASP A 59 8.64 2.61 25.24
C ASP A 59 7.86 2.48 23.91
N GLU A 60 8.32 1.68 22.93
CA GLU A 60 7.69 1.57 21.61
C GLU A 60 7.56 0.11 21.18
N CYS A 61 6.38 -0.33 20.75
CA CYS A 61 6.19 -1.67 20.19
C CYS A 61 5.27 -1.62 18.97
N PHE A 62 5.37 -2.64 18.12
CA PHE A 62 4.33 -2.88 17.13
C PHE A 62 3.08 -3.41 17.83
N PHE A 63 1.93 -2.80 17.53
CA PHE A 63 0.65 -3.36 17.96
C PHE A 63 0.37 -4.67 17.21
N GLU A 64 -0.45 -5.55 17.79
CA GLU A 64 -0.78 -6.85 17.19
C GLU A 64 -1.29 -6.71 15.75
N CYS A 65 -2.13 -5.71 15.46
CA CYS A 65 -2.62 -5.47 14.10
C CYS A 65 -1.51 -5.08 13.09
N GLN A 66 -0.46 -4.41 13.56
CA GLN A 66 0.71 -4.08 12.74
C GLN A 66 1.59 -5.32 12.53
N GLN A 67 1.83 -6.09 13.60
CA GLN A 67 2.53 -7.37 13.52
C GLN A 67 1.84 -8.33 12.53
N ARG A 68 0.52 -8.53 12.66
CA ARG A 68 -0.25 -9.40 11.76
C ARG A 68 -0.18 -8.94 10.31
N ALA A 69 -0.19 -7.62 10.06
CA ALA A 69 -0.04 -7.07 8.71
C ALA A 69 1.35 -7.37 8.12
N ILE A 70 2.42 -7.18 8.91
CA ILE A 70 3.80 -7.50 8.51
C ILE A 70 3.93 -9.00 8.22
N GLU A 71 3.48 -9.85 9.14
CA GLU A 71 3.56 -11.31 9.00
C GLU A 71 2.77 -11.82 7.79
N SER A 72 1.59 -11.26 7.51
CA SER A 72 0.80 -11.65 6.33
C SER A 72 1.56 -11.39 5.03
N ILE A 73 2.27 -10.25 4.95
CA ILE A 73 3.08 -9.88 3.79
C ILE A 73 4.30 -10.79 3.69
N VAL A 74 5.03 -11.00 4.78
CA VAL A 74 6.20 -11.88 4.81
C VAL A 74 5.84 -13.32 4.46
N TYR A 75 4.70 -13.82 4.95
CA TYR A 75 4.22 -15.15 4.62
C TYR A 75 3.90 -15.28 3.13
N CYS A 76 3.17 -14.32 2.55
CA CYS A 76 2.92 -14.32 1.11
C CYS A 76 4.23 -14.26 0.31
N TYR A 77 5.24 -13.58 0.83
CA TYR A 77 6.49 -13.37 0.12
C TYR A 77 7.46 -14.55 0.21
N GLU A 78 7.84 -14.94 1.43
CA GLU A 78 8.91 -15.92 1.65
C GLU A 78 8.38 -17.36 1.70
N ILE A 79 7.15 -17.55 2.20
CA ILE A 79 6.57 -18.90 2.35
C ILE A 79 5.82 -19.31 1.08
N LEU A 80 5.01 -18.41 0.52
CA LEU A 80 4.26 -18.68 -0.72
C LEU A 80 5.00 -18.28 -2.00
N GLU A 81 6.21 -17.72 -1.87
CA GLU A 81 7.08 -17.32 -2.99
C GLU A 81 6.42 -16.30 -3.93
N ILE A 82 5.82 -15.26 -3.35
CA ILE A 82 5.29 -14.09 -4.08
C ILE A 82 4.19 -14.50 -5.08
N PRO A 83 3.10 -15.15 -4.61
CA PRO A 83 2.07 -15.70 -5.47
C PRO A 83 1.28 -14.61 -6.20
N SER A 84 0.74 -14.95 -7.37
CA SER A 84 -0.28 -14.11 -8.02
C SER A 84 -1.55 -14.04 -7.17
N VAL A 85 -2.39 -13.05 -7.42
CA VAL A 85 -3.70 -12.93 -6.74
C VAL A 85 -4.57 -14.17 -7.00
N SER A 86 -4.56 -14.72 -8.21
CA SER A 86 -5.31 -15.95 -8.53
C SER A 86 -4.82 -17.13 -7.68
N THR A 87 -3.50 -17.29 -7.58
CA THR A 87 -2.87 -18.35 -6.78
C THR A 87 -3.22 -18.24 -5.29
N LEU A 88 -3.32 -17.03 -4.74
CA LEU A 88 -3.78 -16.83 -3.36
C LEU A 88 -5.22 -17.33 -3.16
N PHE A 89 -6.13 -17.01 -4.08
CA PHE A 89 -7.50 -17.50 -4.01
C PHE A 89 -7.57 -19.03 -4.16
N GLU A 90 -6.81 -19.62 -5.08
CA GLU A 90 -6.74 -21.07 -5.23
C GLU A 90 -6.23 -21.77 -3.96
N THR A 91 -5.33 -21.12 -3.23
CA THR A 91 -4.72 -21.63 -1.99
C THR A 91 -5.65 -21.51 -0.79
N PHE A 92 -6.27 -20.34 -0.58
CA PHE A 92 -6.99 -20.04 0.67
C PHE A 92 -8.51 -19.98 0.54
N SER A 93 -9.04 -19.68 -0.64
CA SER A 93 -10.45 -19.31 -0.77
C SER A 93 -11.00 -19.63 -2.16
N LYS A 94 -10.84 -20.88 -2.60
CA LYS A 94 -11.25 -21.33 -3.94
C LYS A 94 -12.74 -21.10 -4.21
N GLU A 95 -13.59 -21.28 -3.19
CA GLU A 95 -15.04 -21.06 -3.27
C GLU A 95 -15.40 -19.58 -3.49
N SER A 96 -14.59 -18.66 -2.96
CA SER A 96 -14.82 -17.21 -3.08
C SER A 96 -14.57 -16.68 -4.51
N LEU A 97 -13.87 -17.43 -5.37
CA LEU A 97 -13.68 -17.07 -6.79
C LEU A 97 -14.98 -17.13 -7.62
N GLU A 98 -16.04 -17.76 -7.09
CA GLU A 98 -17.35 -17.79 -7.72
C GLU A 98 -18.09 -16.44 -7.57
N ASP A 99 -17.68 -15.57 -6.64
CA ASP A 99 -18.21 -14.22 -6.53
C ASP A 99 -17.69 -13.34 -7.67
N LYS A 100 -18.60 -12.93 -8.55
CA LYS A 100 -18.31 -12.03 -9.68
C LYS A 100 -17.66 -10.72 -9.25
N ASN A 101 -17.95 -10.20 -8.05
CA ASN A 101 -17.34 -8.96 -7.55
C ASN A 101 -15.85 -9.12 -7.23
N LEU A 102 -15.43 -10.31 -6.78
CA LEU A 102 -14.03 -10.59 -6.43
C LEU A 102 -13.24 -11.08 -7.64
N ARG A 103 -13.89 -11.81 -8.56
CA ARG A 103 -13.27 -12.25 -9.81
C ARG A 103 -12.98 -11.08 -10.75
N HIS A 104 -13.84 -10.07 -10.77
CA HIS A 104 -13.66 -8.90 -11.63
C HIS A 104 -12.38 -8.14 -11.25
N GLY A 105 -11.46 -7.99 -12.20
CA GLY A 105 -10.20 -7.28 -12.00
C GLY A 105 -9.00 -8.17 -11.67
N ILE A 106 -9.17 -9.41 -11.18
CA ILE A 106 -8.04 -10.34 -10.98
C ILE A 106 -7.29 -10.58 -12.29
N GLU A 107 -8.04 -10.82 -13.38
CA GLU A 107 -7.50 -11.07 -14.73
C GLU A 107 -6.69 -9.87 -15.28
N THR A 108 -6.83 -8.68 -14.69
CA THR A 108 -6.06 -7.49 -15.08
C THR A 108 -4.77 -7.30 -14.29
N ILE A 109 -4.61 -8.02 -13.18
CA ILE A 109 -3.42 -7.95 -12.32
C ILE A 109 -2.40 -8.97 -12.83
N LYS A 110 -1.36 -8.48 -13.52
CA LYS A 110 -0.32 -9.31 -14.14
C LYS A 110 0.94 -9.50 -13.28
N HIS A 111 0.97 -8.88 -12.10
CA HIS A 111 2.10 -8.91 -11.18
C HIS A 111 1.63 -9.20 -9.75
N PRO A 112 2.53 -9.60 -8.86
CA PRO A 112 2.25 -9.68 -7.43
C PRO A 112 1.74 -8.34 -6.88
N ARG A 113 0.49 -8.34 -6.43
CA ARG A 113 -0.18 -7.17 -5.88
C ARG A 113 -0.96 -7.57 -4.65
N TYR A 114 -0.74 -6.87 -3.54
CA TYR A 114 -1.37 -7.21 -2.25
C TYR A 114 -1.91 -5.96 -1.57
N ALA A 115 -3.13 -6.02 -1.08
CA ALA A 115 -3.78 -4.95 -0.36
C ALA A 115 -3.84 -5.27 1.13
N VAL A 116 -3.57 -4.24 1.94
CA VAL A 116 -3.51 -4.31 3.39
C VAL A 116 -4.51 -3.28 3.91
N LYS A 117 -5.66 -3.77 4.38
CA LYS A 117 -6.67 -2.92 4.98
C LYS A 117 -6.34 -2.69 6.45
N MET A 118 -6.16 -1.43 6.81
CA MET A 118 -5.93 -1.00 8.19
C MET A 118 -6.69 0.29 8.47
N ALA A 119 -7.38 0.34 9.60
CA ALA A 119 -8.09 1.53 10.04
C ALA A 119 -7.17 2.76 10.12
N THR A 120 -7.71 3.95 9.85
CA THR A 120 -6.95 5.18 9.95
C THR A 120 -6.53 5.42 11.40
N GLY A 121 -5.23 5.69 11.60
CA GLY A 121 -4.67 5.92 12.94
C GLY A 121 -4.01 4.71 13.58
N THR A 122 -4.11 3.51 12.98
CA THR A 122 -3.48 2.28 13.54
C THR A 122 -2.04 2.05 13.07
N GLY A 123 -1.43 3.05 12.42
CA GLY A 123 -0.01 3.02 12.07
C GLY A 123 0.33 2.33 10.75
N LYS A 124 -0.46 2.50 9.68
CA LYS A 124 -0.12 2.05 8.30
C LYS A 124 1.33 2.39 7.91
N THR A 125 1.76 3.61 8.18
CA THR A 125 3.14 4.07 7.89
C THR A 125 4.21 3.30 8.64
N TRP A 126 3.92 2.81 9.85
CA TRP A 126 4.87 1.98 10.61
C TRP A 126 5.04 0.62 9.93
N VAL A 127 3.94 0.01 9.47
CA VAL A 127 4.00 -1.24 8.70
C VAL A 127 4.76 -1.04 7.38
N MET A 128 4.53 0.07 6.66
CA MET A 128 5.28 0.39 5.44
C MET A 128 6.80 0.50 5.70
N ASN A 129 7.20 1.20 6.77
CA ASN A 129 8.61 1.32 7.15
C ASN A 129 9.23 -0.05 7.46
N ALA A 130 8.52 -0.91 8.21
CA ALA A 130 8.97 -2.26 8.52
C ALA A 130 9.18 -3.10 7.25
N ILE A 131 8.26 -3.03 6.28
CA ILE A 131 8.39 -3.76 5.01
C ILE A 131 9.61 -3.28 4.22
N ILE A 132 9.83 -1.96 4.13
CA ILE A 132 10.99 -1.39 3.44
C ILE A 132 12.29 -1.89 4.07
N ILE A 133 12.37 -1.89 5.39
CA ILE A 133 13.54 -2.36 6.14
C ILE A 133 13.77 -3.85 5.95
N TRP A 134 12.71 -4.66 6.04
CA TRP A 134 12.79 -6.10 5.84
C TRP A 134 13.26 -6.45 4.42
N GLN A 135 12.72 -5.78 3.39
CA GLN A 135 13.16 -5.93 2.01
C GLN A 135 14.63 -5.53 1.84
N TYR A 136 14.97 -4.32 2.31
CA TYR A 136 16.32 -3.75 2.21
C TYR A 136 17.37 -4.66 2.85
N PHE A 137 17.18 -5.07 4.10
CA PHE A 137 18.21 -5.86 4.79
C PHE A 137 18.31 -7.28 4.26
N ASN A 138 17.20 -7.91 3.85
CA ASN A 138 17.31 -9.20 3.16
C ASN A 138 18.08 -9.06 1.85
N ARG A 139 17.82 -8.00 1.07
CA ARG A 139 18.58 -7.75 -0.16
C ARG A 139 20.07 -7.51 0.11
N VAL A 140 20.40 -6.63 1.04
CA VAL A 140 21.78 -6.19 1.28
C VAL A 140 22.61 -7.22 2.07
N LYS A 141 22.03 -7.88 3.08
CA LYS A 141 22.79 -8.85 3.91
C LYS A 141 22.90 -10.25 3.29
N LEU A 142 21.94 -10.66 2.46
CA LEU A 142 21.96 -11.99 1.83
C LEU A 142 22.36 -11.97 0.35
N GLU A 143 22.38 -10.80 -0.29
CA GLU A 143 22.45 -10.65 -1.75
C GLU A 143 21.36 -11.45 -2.50
N ASP A 144 20.27 -11.78 -1.81
CA ASP A 144 19.17 -12.56 -2.37
C ASP A 144 18.34 -11.70 -3.33
N LYS A 145 18.39 -12.07 -4.61
CA LYS A 145 17.73 -11.33 -5.69
C LYS A 145 16.22 -11.39 -5.65
N ARG A 146 15.63 -12.23 -4.80
CA ARG A 146 14.19 -12.22 -4.54
C ARG A 146 13.77 -10.92 -3.89
N PHE A 147 14.60 -10.35 -3.01
CA PHE A 147 14.33 -9.11 -2.28
C PHE A 147 14.78 -7.86 -3.05
N VAL A 148 14.23 -6.72 -2.66
CA VAL A 148 14.46 -5.43 -3.34
C VAL A 148 15.15 -4.41 -2.43
N SER A 149 15.82 -3.47 -3.08
CA SER A 149 16.47 -2.30 -2.47
C SER A 149 15.98 -0.96 -3.03
N HIS A 150 15.09 -0.98 -4.02
CA HIS A 150 14.49 0.23 -4.61
C HIS A 150 12.97 0.25 -4.42
N PHE A 151 12.48 1.41 -4.00
CA PHE A 151 11.08 1.57 -3.57
C PHE A 151 10.45 2.83 -4.17
N ALA A 152 9.16 2.76 -4.46
CA ALA A 152 8.34 3.93 -4.78
C ALA A 152 7.16 4.04 -3.80
N LEU A 153 7.17 5.09 -2.97
CA LEU A 153 6.06 5.46 -2.09
C LEU A 153 5.17 6.47 -2.80
N VAL A 154 3.93 6.06 -3.08
CA VAL A 154 3.00 6.83 -3.91
C VAL A 154 1.84 7.32 -3.07
N ALA A 155 1.70 8.65 -3.00
CA ALA A 155 0.63 9.33 -2.28
C ALA A 155 -0.48 9.85 -3.22
N PRO A 156 -1.74 9.86 -2.79
CA PRO A 156 -2.88 10.36 -3.56
C PRO A 156 -2.88 11.89 -3.72
N GLY A 157 -2.32 12.60 -2.73
CA GLY A 157 -2.31 14.06 -2.67
C GLY A 157 -1.27 14.58 -1.68
N ASN A 158 -1.22 15.90 -1.51
CA ASN A 158 -0.14 16.57 -0.77
C ASN A 158 -0.14 16.24 0.73
N ILE A 159 -1.29 16.05 1.37
CA ILE A 159 -1.34 15.78 2.83
C ILE A 159 -0.64 14.45 3.16
N VAL A 160 -0.98 13.39 2.42
CA VAL A 160 -0.35 12.07 2.59
C VAL A 160 1.13 12.14 2.20
N TYR A 161 1.44 12.84 1.11
CA TYR A 161 2.82 13.06 0.67
C TYR A 161 3.68 13.71 1.76
N GLU A 162 3.22 14.80 2.40
CA GLU A 162 3.94 15.45 3.49
C GLU A 162 4.13 14.53 4.70
N ARG A 163 3.12 13.71 5.04
CA ARG A 163 3.23 12.70 6.10
C ARG A 163 4.27 11.62 5.77
N LEU A 164 4.37 11.20 4.52
CA LEU A 164 5.43 10.28 4.09
C LEU A 164 6.79 10.97 4.20
N LEU A 165 6.92 12.22 3.77
CA LEU A 165 8.17 12.97 3.96
C LEU A 165 8.55 13.12 5.44
N ASP A 166 7.59 13.28 6.36
CA ASP A 166 7.87 13.29 7.80
C ASP A 166 8.55 11.98 8.25
N SER A 167 8.13 10.83 7.69
CA SER A 167 8.66 9.51 8.05
C SER A 167 10.12 9.32 7.63
N PHE A 168 10.54 9.90 6.49
CA PHE A 168 11.86 9.66 5.89
C PHE A 168 12.82 10.86 5.96
N LEU A 169 12.31 12.08 5.97
CA LEU A 169 13.09 13.33 6.03
C LEU A 169 12.90 14.10 7.34
N GLY A 170 11.96 13.66 8.19
CA GLY A 170 11.66 14.28 9.48
C GLY A 170 10.60 15.37 9.38
N LYS A 171 10.03 15.74 10.52
CA LYS A 171 8.95 16.72 10.62
C LYS A 171 9.44 18.14 10.36
N VAL A 172 8.57 18.97 9.82
CA VAL A 172 8.86 20.39 9.60
C VAL A 172 8.66 21.18 10.89
N LYS A 173 9.71 21.87 11.34
CA LYS A 173 9.65 22.90 12.39
C LYS A 173 10.35 24.16 11.90
N ASN A 174 9.73 25.33 12.08
CA ASN A 174 10.25 26.63 11.61
C ASN A 174 10.64 26.61 10.12
N GLY A 175 9.84 25.95 9.27
CA GLY A 175 10.07 25.86 7.83
C GLY A 175 11.22 24.92 7.41
N LYS A 176 11.85 24.19 8.33
CA LYS A 176 12.93 23.23 8.04
C LYS A 176 12.61 21.84 8.57
N ARG A 177 12.95 20.81 7.77
CA ARG A 177 12.91 19.40 8.16
C ARG A 177 13.88 19.15 9.32
N GLN A 178 13.45 18.38 10.32
CA GLN A 178 14.22 18.08 11.52
C GLN A 178 14.72 16.63 11.48
N PRO A 179 16.02 16.37 11.20
CA PRO A 179 16.54 15.01 11.04
C PRO A 179 16.33 14.09 12.26
N LEU A 180 16.31 14.65 13.47
CA LEU A 180 16.08 13.90 14.71
C LEU A 180 14.64 13.37 14.86
N THR A 181 13.75 13.72 13.95
CA THR A 181 12.32 13.33 13.98
C THR A 181 11.94 12.39 12.85
N ILE A 182 12.93 11.84 12.13
CA ILE A 182 12.74 10.84 11.07
C ILE A 182 12.19 9.56 11.72
N ASP A 183 10.99 9.15 11.34
CA ASP A 183 10.33 8.01 11.98
C ASP A 183 11.01 6.68 11.62
N ILE A 184 11.50 6.48 10.39
CA ILE A 184 12.18 5.23 10.01
C ILE A 184 13.48 4.99 10.79
N ASN A 185 14.09 6.06 11.31
CA ASN A 185 15.31 5.98 12.12
C ASN A 185 15.04 5.69 13.60
N ARG A 186 13.78 5.52 14.04
CA ARG A 186 13.47 5.16 15.43
C ARG A 186 14.08 3.83 15.84
N LYS A 187 14.26 3.64 17.15
CA LYS A 187 14.81 2.40 17.72
C LYS A 187 13.95 1.19 17.39
N LEU A 188 12.62 1.33 17.31
CA LEU A 188 11.74 0.21 16.97
C LEU A 188 12.11 -0.50 15.66
N PHE A 189 12.61 0.25 14.67
CA PHE A 189 12.68 -0.25 13.30
C PHE A 189 13.96 -1.01 12.96
N ILE A 190 15.12 -0.54 13.44
CA ILE A 190 16.43 -1.05 13.01
C ILE A 190 17.29 -1.35 14.25
N PRO A 191 17.78 -2.59 14.40
CA PRO A 191 18.76 -2.95 15.43
C PRO A 191 19.97 -2.02 15.39
N ASP A 192 20.50 -1.65 16.56
CA ASP A 192 21.56 -0.65 16.65
C ASP A 192 22.82 -1.05 15.85
N ASP A 193 23.17 -2.34 15.86
CA ASP A 193 24.32 -2.88 15.11
C ASP A 193 24.10 -2.90 13.59
N TRP A 194 22.86 -2.77 13.12
CA TRP A 194 22.53 -2.75 11.68
C TRP A 194 22.41 -1.33 11.12
N ARG A 195 22.33 -0.31 11.98
CA ARG A 195 22.12 1.08 11.55
C ARG A 195 23.23 1.59 10.64
N GLN A 196 24.46 1.18 10.89
CA GLN A 196 25.61 1.56 10.07
C GLN A 196 25.55 0.97 8.65
N ASP A 197 24.77 -0.10 8.44
CA ASP A 197 24.59 -0.72 7.14
C ASP A 197 23.39 -0.14 6.38
N PHE A 198 22.57 0.71 7.03
CA PHE A 198 21.34 1.25 6.45
C PHE A 198 21.60 2.52 5.64
N HIS A 199 21.88 2.34 4.35
CA HIS A 199 22.13 3.39 3.37
C HIS A 199 21.00 3.45 2.33
N LEU A 200 19.87 4.05 2.69
CA LEU A 200 18.72 4.24 1.80
C LEU A 200 18.60 5.71 1.37
N SER A 201 18.84 5.99 0.10
CA SER A 201 18.75 7.37 -0.43
C SER A 201 17.29 7.77 -0.63
N VAL A 202 16.90 8.95 -0.13
CA VAL A 202 15.51 9.44 -0.25
C VAL A 202 15.42 10.45 -1.39
N PHE A 203 14.63 10.12 -2.42
CA PHE A 203 14.27 11.02 -3.51
C PHE A 203 12.81 11.45 -3.37
N THR A 204 12.53 12.65 -3.84
CA THR A 204 11.20 13.25 -3.87
C THR A 204 10.80 13.58 -5.31
N LYS A 205 9.52 13.92 -5.52
CA LYS A 205 9.05 14.39 -6.83
C LYS A 205 9.78 15.63 -7.38
N ASN A 206 10.47 16.39 -6.51
CA ASN A 206 11.21 17.57 -6.90
C ASN A 206 12.66 17.26 -7.29
N ASP A 207 13.18 16.09 -6.95
CA ASP A 207 14.56 15.69 -7.27
C ASP A 207 14.66 15.14 -8.70
N LEU A 208 13.54 14.63 -9.25
CA LEU A 208 13.50 14.04 -10.59
C LEU A 208 13.31 15.07 -11.74
N GLN A 209 14.22 16.03 -11.85
CA GLN A 209 14.22 17.10 -12.87
C GLN A 209 15.08 16.77 -14.11
N GLU A 210 15.46 17.74 -14.94
CA GLU A 210 16.03 17.49 -16.28
C GLU A 210 17.44 16.84 -16.31
N ASN A 211 18.09 16.60 -15.17
CA ASN A 211 19.45 16.05 -15.07
C ASN A 211 19.62 15.00 -13.96
N VAL A 212 18.69 14.05 -13.83
CA VAL A 212 18.76 13.05 -12.77
C VAL A 212 19.87 12.04 -13.05
N PRO A 213 20.79 11.80 -12.11
CA PRO A 213 21.68 10.65 -12.20
C PRO A 213 20.87 9.37 -11.95
N TYR A 214 20.91 8.44 -12.90
CA TYR A 214 20.58 7.05 -12.60
C TYR A 214 21.50 6.57 -11.47
N THR A 215 20.94 5.79 -10.54
CA THR A 215 21.68 5.31 -9.36
C THR A 215 21.44 3.83 -9.18
N ASP A 216 22.55 3.09 -9.09
CA ASP A 216 22.55 1.68 -8.64
C ASP A 216 22.39 1.55 -7.12
N SER A 217 22.57 2.66 -6.38
CA SER A 217 22.46 2.65 -4.92
C SER A 217 21.00 2.53 -4.48
N PRO A 218 20.73 1.80 -3.39
CA PRO A 218 19.39 1.66 -2.82
C PRO A 218 18.71 3.01 -2.59
N PHE A 219 17.43 3.09 -2.97
CA PHE A 219 16.66 4.32 -2.86
C PHE A 219 15.20 4.11 -2.53
N ILE A 220 14.59 5.20 -2.06
CA ILE A 220 13.15 5.35 -2.00
C ILE A 220 12.70 6.65 -2.66
N LEU A 221 11.80 6.54 -3.63
CA LEU A 221 11.15 7.68 -4.27
C LEU A 221 9.80 7.95 -3.61
N ILE A 222 9.64 9.11 -3.00
CA ILE A 222 8.36 9.57 -2.46
C ILE A 222 7.74 10.52 -3.47
N THR A 223 6.57 10.16 -4.01
CA THR A 223 5.91 10.92 -5.07
C THR A 223 4.39 10.85 -5.00
N ASN A 224 3.72 11.52 -5.94
CA ASN A 224 2.28 11.40 -6.16
C ASN A 224 2.01 10.63 -7.45
N TRP A 225 0.92 9.85 -7.47
CA TRP A 225 0.54 9.06 -8.66
C TRP A 225 0.42 9.91 -9.93
N HIS A 226 -0.03 11.15 -9.82
CA HIS A 226 -0.09 12.11 -10.92
C HIS A 226 1.26 12.36 -11.64
N GLN A 227 2.39 12.18 -10.96
CA GLN A 227 3.72 12.34 -11.59
C GLN A 227 4.05 11.21 -12.57
N LEU A 228 3.40 10.07 -12.41
CA LEU A 228 3.59 8.86 -13.20
C LEU A 228 2.53 8.70 -14.30
N THR A 229 1.46 9.50 -14.27
CA THR A 229 0.37 9.39 -15.24
C THR A 229 0.49 10.44 -16.34
N ASP A 230 0.54 9.99 -17.58
CA ASP A 230 0.51 10.87 -18.75
C ASP A 230 -0.93 11.35 -19.03
N THR A 231 -1.14 12.66 -18.94
CA THR A 231 -2.43 13.30 -19.20
C THR A 231 -2.55 13.85 -20.62
N SER A 232 -1.45 13.88 -21.39
CA SER A 232 -1.39 14.45 -22.74
C SER A 232 -2.11 13.59 -23.79
N ARG A 233 -2.09 12.25 -23.64
CA ARG A 233 -2.65 11.25 -24.58
C ARG A 233 -4.17 11.32 -24.82
N LYS A 234 -4.90 12.27 -24.20
CA LYS A 234 -6.36 12.45 -24.36
C LYS A 234 -6.78 13.48 -25.40
N LYS A 235 -5.88 14.23 -26.03
CA LYS A 235 -6.27 15.05 -27.17
C LYS A 235 -6.36 14.17 -28.41
N GLY A 236 -7.53 13.52 -28.59
CA GLY A 236 -7.96 13.20 -29.95
C GLY A 236 -8.00 14.49 -30.76
N GLU A 237 -7.51 14.43 -31.99
CA GLU A 237 -7.66 15.38 -33.11
C GLU A 237 -8.34 16.70 -32.73
N THR A 238 -7.62 17.58 -32.04
CA THR A 238 -8.08 18.95 -31.81
C THR A 238 -7.13 19.88 -32.54
N LEU A 239 -7.70 20.90 -33.18
CA LEU A 239 -7.08 21.98 -33.97
C LEU A 239 -5.75 22.57 -33.43
N SER A 240 -5.34 22.23 -32.20
CA SER A 240 -4.03 22.54 -31.63
C SER A 240 -2.84 21.90 -32.34
N GLU A 241 -2.96 20.71 -32.92
CA GLU A 241 -1.86 20.10 -33.71
C GLU A 241 -1.58 20.91 -34.99
N ALA A 242 -2.59 21.56 -35.57
CA ALA A 242 -2.45 22.43 -36.73
C ALA A 242 -1.84 23.82 -36.43
N LEU A 243 -1.71 24.18 -35.14
CA LEU A 243 -1.27 25.52 -34.70
C LEU A 243 0.11 25.53 -34.03
N GLY A 244 0.81 24.38 -33.94
CA GLY A 244 2.19 24.32 -33.44
C GLY A 244 2.35 24.68 -31.95
N ILE A 245 1.30 24.54 -31.13
CA ILE A 245 1.32 24.84 -29.69
C ILE A 245 1.49 23.53 -28.90
N ASP A 246 2.62 22.84 -29.07
CA ASP A 246 2.85 21.50 -28.47
C ASP A 246 3.94 21.46 -27.39
N MET A 247 4.39 22.60 -26.85
CA MET A 247 5.42 22.59 -25.81
C MET A 247 4.95 22.00 -24.46
N LYS A 248 3.65 22.03 -24.15
CA LYS A 248 3.12 21.57 -22.84
C LYS A 248 2.89 20.05 -22.79
N SER A 249 2.42 19.44 -23.88
CA SER A 249 2.28 17.99 -24.02
C SER A 249 3.63 17.31 -23.91
N ASP A 250 4.64 17.83 -24.63
CA ASP A 250 6.03 17.36 -24.56
C ASP A 250 6.56 17.40 -23.13
N SER A 251 6.35 18.48 -22.38
CA SER A 251 6.86 18.61 -21.01
C SER A 251 6.27 17.60 -20.00
N ILE A 252 5.00 17.21 -20.18
CA ILE A 252 4.33 16.23 -19.31
C ILE A 252 4.84 14.82 -19.64
N SER A 253 4.89 14.49 -20.92
CA SER A 253 5.41 13.20 -21.40
C SER A 253 6.87 13.02 -20.99
N LEU A 254 7.72 14.02 -21.21
CA LEU A 254 9.13 14.00 -20.79
C LEU A 254 9.28 13.82 -19.27
N ARG A 255 8.41 14.43 -18.46
CA ARG A 255 8.41 14.22 -17.01
C ARG A 255 8.05 12.76 -16.66
N VAL A 256 6.98 12.23 -17.24
CA VAL A 256 6.56 10.85 -16.99
C VAL A 256 7.67 9.89 -17.40
N GLU A 257 8.26 10.07 -18.58
CA GLU A 257 9.39 9.28 -19.06
C GLU A 257 10.57 9.29 -18.07
N ARG A 258 10.97 10.46 -17.56
CA ARG A 258 12.05 10.55 -16.54
C ARG A 258 11.76 9.71 -15.30
N PHE A 259 10.53 9.76 -14.79
CA PHE A 259 10.16 8.94 -13.62
C PHE A 259 10.15 7.45 -13.96
N MET A 260 9.64 7.08 -15.15
CA MET A 260 9.60 5.69 -15.59
C MET A 260 11.00 5.11 -15.76
N ASP A 261 11.90 5.85 -16.42
CA ASP A 261 13.28 5.41 -16.64
C ASP A 261 14.04 5.30 -15.32
N PHE A 262 13.86 6.26 -14.41
CA PHE A 262 14.46 6.21 -13.08
C PHE A 262 14.01 4.98 -12.27
N LEU A 263 12.71 4.66 -12.30
CA LEU A 263 12.15 3.54 -11.56
C LEU A 263 12.46 2.18 -12.19
N ALA A 264 12.56 2.09 -13.51
CA ALA A 264 12.83 0.84 -14.22
C ALA A 264 14.32 0.43 -14.21
N TYR A 265 15.23 1.37 -13.92
CA TYR A 265 16.67 1.20 -14.10
C TYR A 265 17.28 -0.04 -13.41
N ASN A 266 16.91 -0.32 -12.15
CA ASN A 266 17.58 -1.33 -11.32
C ASN A 266 16.99 -2.75 -11.38
N ASN A 267 15.87 -2.94 -12.09
CA ASN A 267 15.17 -4.23 -12.21
C ASN A 267 14.62 -4.83 -10.90
N ASP A 268 14.73 -4.19 -9.75
CA ASP A 268 14.04 -4.57 -8.52
C ASP A 268 13.24 -3.38 -7.98
N LEU A 269 11.91 -3.50 -7.92
CA LEU A 269 11.05 -2.41 -7.49
C LEU A 269 9.86 -2.90 -6.69
N VAL A 270 9.69 -2.29 -5.51
CA VAL A 270 8.45 -2.37 -4.74
C VAL A 270 7.73 -1.01 -4.79
N ILE A 271 6.49 -1.02 -5.26
CA ILE A 271 5.59 0.14 -5.23
C ILE A 271 4.66 0.02 -4.04
N ILE A 272 4.62 1.03 -3.18
CA ILE A 272 3.76 1.10 -2.01
C ILE A 272 2.83 2.30 -2.17
N ASN A 273 1.54 2.04 -2.34
CA ASN A 273 0.52 3.07 -2.41
C ASN A 273 -0.11 3.28 -1.03
N ASP A 274 -0.03 4.49 -0.48
CA ASP A 274 -0.76 4.86 0.75
C ASP A 274 -2.11 5.48 0.37
N GLU A 275 -3.15 5.18 1.14
CA GLU A 275 -4.56 5.52 0.84
C GLU A 275 -4.98 5.18 -0.60
N ALA A 276 -4.66 3.95 -1.04
CA ALA A 276 -4.83 3.49 -2.42
C ALA A 276 -6.27 3.65 -2.98
N HIS A 277 -7.28 3.69 -2.11
CA HIS A 277 -8.68 3.89 -2.50
C HIS A 277 -8.93 5.21 -3.26
N HIS A 278 -8.09 6.22 -3.08
CA HIS A 278 -8.24 7.48 -3.83
C HIS A 278 -7.98 7.31 -5.31
N VAL A 279 -6.99 6.49 -5.69
CA VAL A 279 -6.68 6.23 -7.11
C VAL A 279 -7.78 5.39 -7.74
N HIS A 280 -8.34 4.44 -6.99
CA HIS A 280 -9.43 3.59 -7.45
C HIS A 280 -10.80 4.29 -7.49
N ASN A 281 -11.01 5.33 -6.68
CA ASN A 281 -12.21 6.20 -6.74
C ASN A 281 -12.03 7.42 -7.66
N ALA A 282 -10.89 7.53 -8.35
CA ALA A 282 -10.71 8.54 -9.38
C ALA A 282 -11.68 8.26 -10.55
N THR A 283 -11.77 9.18 -11.51
CA THR A 283 -12.58 8.92 -12.71
C THR A 283 -12.08 7.63 -13.38
N ASP A 284 -12.96 6.87 -14.05
CA ASP A 284 -12.56 5.63 -14.74
C ASP A 284 -11.35 5.85 -15.65
N SER A 285 -11.24 7.06 -16.22
CA SER A 285 -10.11 7.46 -17.06
C SER A 285 -8.81 7.75 -16.32
N GLU A 286 -8.85 8.17 -15.07
CA GLU A 286 -7.65 8.36 -14.23
C GLU A 286 -7.17 7.03 -13.65
N LEU A 287 -8.11 6.20 -13.18
CA LEU A 287 -7.78 4.84 -12.73
C LEU A 287 -7.14 4.04 -13.86
N LYS A 288 -7.71 4.11 -15.07
CA LYS A 288 -7.15 3.45 -16.25
C LYS A 288 -5.73 3.95 -16.56
N ARG A 289 -5.47 5.25 -16.51
CA ARG A 289 -4.13 5.81 -16.73
C ARG A 289 -3.13 5.35 -15.69
N TRP A 290 -3.53 5.28 -14.41
CA TRP A 290 -2.67 4.75 -13.37
C TRP A 290 -2.32 3.28 -13.63
N GLN A 291 -3.31 2.46 -13.98
CA GLN A 291 -3.09 1.06 -14.36
C GLN A 291 -2.17 0.94 -15.59
N GLU A 292 -2.38 1.77 -16.61
CA GLU A 292 -1.51 1.84 -17.79
C GLU A 292 -0.08 2.24 -17.42
N SER A 293 0.10 3.15 -16.47
CA SER A 293 1.42 3.61 -16.01
C SER A 293 2.17 2.49 -15.29
N ILE A 294 1.48 1.73 -14.43
CA ILE A 294 2.02 0.55 -13.76
C ILE A 294 2.38 -0.54 -14.78
N GLU A 295 1.53 -0.78 -15.78
CA GLU A 295 1.77 -1.75 -16.82
C GLU A 295 2.99 -1.39 -17.70
N ILE A 296 3.14 -0.11 -18.06
CA ILE A 296 4.31 0.38 -18.79
C ILE A 296 5.58 0.14 -17.97
N LEU A 297 5.56 0.51 -16.69
CA LEU A 297 6.71 0.34 -15.79
C LEU A 297 7.10 -1.14 -15.65
N ARG A 298 6.11 -2.02 -15.43
CA ARG A 298 6.29 -3.47 -15.37
C ARG A 298 6.94 -3.97 -16.67
N ASN A 299 6.38 -3.62 -17.83
CA ASN A 299 6.90 -4.07 -19.13
C ASN A 299 8.35 -3.61 -19.36
N ARG A 300 8.70 -2.37 -18.98
CA ARG A 300 10.09 -1.88 -19.09
C ARG A 300 11.06 -2.71 -18.24
N MET A 301 10.62 -3.19 -17.08
CA MET A 301 11.43 -4.05 -16.22
C MET A 301 11.48 -5.51 -16.71
N GLU A 302 10.41 -6.00 -17.36
CA GLU A 302 10.34 -7.36 -17.90
C GLU A 302 11.32 -7.64 -19.04
N GLU A 303 11.78 -6.59 -19.73
CA GLU A 303 12.84 -6.73 -20.75
C GLU A 303 14.14 -7.31 -20.18
N ASN A 304 14.29 -7.35 -18.85
CA ASN A 304 15.42 -7.95 -18.15
C ASN A 304 15.02 -9.29 -17.47
N ASP A 305 15.76 -10.36 -17.79
CA ASP A 305 15.51 -11.76 -17.39
C ASP A 305 15.39 -12.03 -15.87
N LYS A 306 15.74 -11.06 -15.00
CA LYS A 306 15.78 -11.22 -13.54
C LYS A 306 15.24 -9.99 -12.81
N HIS A 307 14.01 -9.61 -13.13
CA HIS A 307 13.33 -8.49 -12.46
C HIS A 307 12.44 -8.96 -11.29
N ILE A 308 12.26 -8.08 -10.30
CA ILE A 308 11.27 -8.21 -9.23
C ILE A 308 10.38 -6.97 -9.28
N PHE A 309 9.07 -7.14 -9.46
CA PHE A 309 8.12 -6.05 -9.44
C PHE A 309 6.91 -6.41 -8.58
N ILE A 310 6.70 -5.68 -7.50
CA ILE A 310 5.65 -5.99 -6.51
C ILE A 310 4.94 -4.71 -6.10
N GLN A 311 3.63 -4.79 -5.92
CA GLN A 311 2.82 -3.65 -5.51
C GLN A 311 2.06 -3.93 -4.21
N TYR A 312 2.21 -3.04 -3.23
CA TYR A 312 1.43 -3.03 -1.99
C TYR A 312 0.46 -1.85 -1.97
N ASP A 313 -0.81 -2.12 -1.69
CA ASP A 313 -1.85 -1.10 -1.56
C ASP A 313 -2.33 -1.01 -0.11
N PHE A 314 -1.95 0.06 0.60
CA PHE A 314 -2.42 0.35 1.95
C PHE A 314 -3.65 1.26 1.90
N THR A 315 -4.72 0.90 2.61
CA THR A 315 -5.93 1.73 2.66
C THR A 315 -6.83 1.34 3.83
N ALA A 316 -7.66 2.26 4.33
CA ALA A 316 -8.72 1.89 5.29
C ALA A 316 -9.98 1.34 4.59
N THR A 317 -10.11 1.58 3.28
CA THR A 317 -11.33 1.37 2.49
C THR A 317 -10.98 0.70 1.15
N PRO A 318 -10.71 -0.61 1.10
CA PRO A 318 -10.28 -1.34 -0.09
C PRO A 318 -11.48 -1.64 -1.01
N PHE A 319 -12.22 -0.60 -1.37
CA PHE A 319 -13.34 -0.71 -2.30
C PHE A 319 -13.54 0.61 -3.05
N THR A 320 -14.12 0.49 -4.24
CA THR A 320 -14.63 1.61 -5.02
C THR A 320 -16.14 1.69 -4.91
N ILE A 321 -16.70 2.88 -5.13
CA ILE A 321 -18.14 3.10 -5.17
C ILE A 321 -18.56 3.37 -6.62
N LYS A 322 -19.17 2.38 -7.28
CA LYS A 322 -19.78 2.54 -8.60
C LYS A 322 -21.30 2.61 -8.47
N GLY A 323 -21.84 3.83 -8.54
CA GLY A 323 -23.26 4.09 -8.32
C GLY A 323 -23.69 3.71 -6.90
N LYS A 324 -24.49 2.64 -6.76
CA LYS A 324 -24.94 2.12 -5.45
C LYS A 324 -24.18 0.87 -4.98
N LYS A 325 -23.26 0.33 -5.77
CA LYS A 325 -22.52 -0.90 -5.47
C LYS A 325 -21.10 -0.59 -5.01
N LYS A 326 -20.60 -1.38 -4.07
CA LYS A 326 -19.19 -1.41 -3.68
C LYS A 326 -18.50 -2.51 -4.45
N GLU A 327 -17.43 -2.18 -5.16
CA GLU A 327 -16.53 -3.17 -5.76
C GLU A 327 -15.26 -3.24 -4.90
N PHE A 328 -15.00 -4.39 -4.29
CA PHE A 328 -13.87 -4.57 -3.39
C PHE A 328 -12.58 -4.89 -4.15
N PHE A 329 -11.43 -4.52 -3.58
CA PHE A 329 -10.15 -4.97 -4.10
C PHE A 329 -10.05 -6.47 -3.92
N SER A 330 -9.82 -7.21 -5.00
CA SER A 330 -9.70 -8.66 -4.95
C SER A 330 -8.45 -9.13 -4.20
N HIS A 331 -7.41 -8.32 -4.18
CA HIS A 331 -6.09 -8.64 -3.66
C HIS A 331 -5.88 -8.32 -2.18
N VAL A 332 -6.93 -8.20 -1.36
CA VAL A 332 -6.80 -7.90 0.07
C VAL A 332 -6.37 -9.15 0.84
N ILE A 333 -5.14 -9.12 1.38
CA ILE A 333 -4.54 -10.23 2.14
C ILE A 333 -4.64 -10.06 3.66
N TYR A 334 -4.90 -8.83 4.13
CA TYR A 334 -5.10 -8.51 5.53
C TYR A 334 -6.21 -7.48 5.68
N ASP A 335 -7.13 -7.71 6.63
CA ASP A 335 -8.30 -6.87 6.89
C ASP A 335 -8.43 -6.57 8.38
N TYR A 336 -8.04 -5.35 8.75
CA TYR A 336 -8.22 -4.78 10.09
C TYR A 336 -9.01 -3.47 10.01
N GLY A 337 -10.28 -3.54 10.40
CA GLY A 337 -11.25 -2.47 10.26
C GLY A 337 -11.31 -1.49 11.44
N LEU A 338 -12.09 -0.41 11.27
CA LEU A 338 -12.32 0.59 12.31
C LEU A 338 -12.99 -0.01 13.56
N VAL A 339 -13.88 -1.00 13.38
CA VAL A 339 -14.59 -1.66 14.49
C VAL A 339 -13.60 -2.37 15.41
N GLU A 340 -12.68 -3.15 14.84
CA GLU A 340 -11.62 -3.84 15.58
C GLU A 340 -10.68 -2.83 16.25
N ALA A 341 -10.25 -1.81 15.51
CA ALA A 341 -9.41 -0.75 16.06
C ALA A 341 -10.03 -0.03 17.27
N MET A 342 -11.35 0.14 17.28
CA MET A 342 -12.09 0.71 18.41
C MET A 342 -12.20 -0.28 19.59
N GLN A 343 -12.38 -1.57 19.30
CA GLN A 343 -12.44 -2.64 20.31
C GLN A 343 -11.10 -2.80 21.03
N ASP A 344 -10.00 -2.74 20.26
CA ASP A 344 -8.63 -2.85 20.76
C ASP A 344 -8.12 -1.54 21.37
N MET A 345 -8.97 -0.51 21.44
CA MET A 345 -8.66 0.82 22.01
C MET A 345 -7.46 1.52 21.36
N LEU A 346 -7.14 1.17 20.11
CA LEU A 346 -6.06 1.80 19.33
C LEU A 346 -6.47 3.15 18.72
N VAL A 347 -7.77 3.37 18.56
CA VAL A 347 -8.32 4.64 18.06
C VAL A 347 -9.39 5.20 18.98
N LYS A 348 -9.63 6.51 18.89
CA LYS A 348 -10.65 7.18 19.70
C LYS A 348 -12.04 6.61 19.42
N GLN A 349 -12.80 6.37 20.49
CA GLN A 349 -14.20 5.98 20.39
C GLN A 349 -15.05 7.19 19.95
N ILE A 350 -15.83 7.02 18.89
CA ILE A 350 -16.72 8.06 18.36
C ILE A 350 -18.13 7.80 18.88
N PHE A 351 -18.65 8.72 19.69
CA PHE A 351 -20.05 8.73 20.11
C PHE A 351 -20.82 9.73 19.24
N ILE A 352 -21.68 9.21 18.36
CA ILE A 352 -22.59 10.06 17.56
C ILE A 352 -23.85 10.26 18.39
N GLU A 353 -23.96 11.41 19.03
CA GLU A 353 -25.18 11.81 19.72
C GLU A 353 -26.23 12.25 18.69
N LYS A 354 -27.39 11.60 18.68
CA LYS A 354 -28.55 12.13 17.96
C LYS A 354 -29.08 13.32 18.75
N SER A 355 -28.74 14.54 18.34
CA SER A 355 -29.31 15.72 19.00
C SER A 355 -30.83 15.76 18.77
N SER A 356 -31.59 15.79 19.87
CA SER A 356 -33.04 15.95 19.90
C SER A 356 -33.52 17.26 19.25
N PHE A 357 -32.60 18.23 19.09
CA PHE A 357 -32.83 19.52 18.45
C PHE A 357 -33.11 19.43 16.94
N LEU A 358 -32.52 18.46 16.24
CA LEU A 358 -32.77 18.25 14.81
C LEU A 358 -34.07 17.49 14.56
N SER A 359 -34.41 16.51 15.40
CA SER A 359 -35.68 15.78 15.32
C SER A 359 -36.90 16.68 15.58
N GLY A 360 -36.80 17.64 16.50
CA GLY A 360 -37.87 18.61 16.77
C GLY A 360 -38.10 19.58 15.60
N LYS A 361 -37.02 20.05 14.94
CA LYS A 361 -37.13 20.91 13.75
C LYS A 361 -37.67 20.17 12.53
N ILE A 362 -37.31 18.90 12.34
CA ILE A 362 -37.81 18.08 11.23
C ILE A 362 -39.31 17.76 11.40
N GLN A 363 -39.78 17.55 12.63
CA GLN A 363 -41.21 17.38 12.91
C GLN A 363 -42.04 18.65 12.69
N GLN A 364 -41.43 19.83 12.87
CA GLN A 364 -42.06 21.14 12.64
C GLN A 364 -42.00 21.61 11.17
N LEU A 365 -41.32 20.89 10.27
CA LEU A 365 -41.37 21.20 8.85
C LEU A 365 -42.77 20.89 8.29
N PRO A 366 -43.36 21.76 7.45
CA PRO A 366 -44.59 21.43 6.74
C PRO A 366 -44.38 20.19 5.85
N ASP A 367 -45.43 19.38 5.67
CA ASP A 367 -45.33 18.04 5.06
C ASP A 367 -44.80 18.05 3.62
N ASN A 368 -44.84 19.20 2.93
CA ASN A 368 -44.26 19.39 1.61
C ASN A 368 -42.72 19.52 1.60
N LYS A 369 -42.06 19.50 2.77
CA LYS A 369 -40.60 19.58 2.93
C LYS A 369 -40.00 18.45 3.76
N LYS A 370 -40.80 17.45 4.15
CA LYS A 370 -40.31 16.21 4.76
C LYS A 370 -39.94 15.25 3.62
N LEU A 371 -38.63 15.07 3.37
CA LEU A 371 -38.08 14.09 2.43
C LEU A 371 -37.95 12.71 3.09
#